data_AF-A0A183G7P5-F1
#
_entry.id   AF-A0A183G7P5-F1
#
_cell.length_a   1.000
_cell.length_b   1.000
_cell.length_c   1.000
_cell.angle_alpha   90.00
_cell.angle_beta   90.00
_cell.angle_gamma   90.00
#
_symmetry.space_group_name_H-M   'P 1'
#
loop_
_entity.id
_entity.type
_entity.pdbx_description
1 polymer ?
#
loop_
_entity_poly.entity_id
_entity_poly.type
_entity_poly.pdbx_seq_one_letter_code
_entity_poly.pdbx_strand_id
1 'polypeptide(L)'
;MDPRFVDGDLGYLYKYASIKNQTASGFENDLTLTLNALHRQIMTAGIVRVDWEQERGEEHLVLAEPAEQVFLLTELLRVAEQTDKKNVKLTTRCVLTDRLFEEKTAIGRLNSIHRNAWLKKPHDYEIDPKKDQRAAAEEVRKLQGKLTAQDEELARLRELIHAMKLDGNDAMEIEPSQRVVTIDDRYSSKRTVKTERGEAEPLGDQEYFERMVEEVQESDDLPGLVDVSETDEENPEELEERLDKPGEHKPAQQVADEREEEELDEPEEEYVELESVHFESDNEIDRRPIYADPPHQWAQDRSIRWLSDQVEQLQQVLHVLGAFCDAMGRHFSDSCPEATEGGHRRWIVNCKQLCNRCLGMCLPNRCKFKPRKCWYCEKIRGTIVEDLIPADNHHRALCTVPDLRSVVRGRLTRKQEELEMQQSMAWNCGGQSVVKPTHDLYFPRRIIV
;
A
#
# COMPACT_ATOMS: atom_id res chain seq x y z
N MET A 1 -21.45 1.11 2.25
CA MET A 1 -20.30 0.99 1.31
C MET A 1 -19.29 0.08 1.96
N ASP A 2 -18.64 -0.79 1.18
CA ASP A 2 -17.57 -1.65 1.68
C ASP A 2 -16.37 -0.77 2.13
N PRO A 3 -15.91 -0.89 3.40
CA PRO A 3 -14.82 -0.07 3.97
C PRO A 3 -13.54 -0.07 3.13
N ARG A 4 -13.34 -1.08 2.28
CA ARG A 4 -12.12 -1.28 1.49
C ARG A 4 -12.04 -0.39 0.25
N PHE A 5 -13.18 0.15 -0.21
CA PHE A 5 -13.21 1.18 -1.25
C PHE A 5 -13.06 2.60 -0.69
N VAL A 6 -12.85 2.77 0.62
CA VAL A 6 -12.80 4.12 1.19
C VAL A 6 -11.41 4.74 1.04
N ASP A 7 -10.36 3.92 0.87
CA ASP A 7 -8.97 4.38 0.95
C ASP A 7 -8.16 4.33 -0.36
N GLY A 8 -8.73 3.83 -1.47
CA GLY A 8 -8.06 3.78 -2.78
C GLY A 8 -8.62 4.81 -3.79
N ASP A 9 -7.82 5.23 -4.76
CA ASP A 9 -8.23 6.18 -5.82
C ASP A 9 -9.41 5.64 -6.65
N LEU A 10 -9.47 4.32 -6.86
CA LEU A 10 -10.60 3.65 -7.49
C LEU A 10 -11.88 3.76 -6.69
N GLY A 11 -11.76 3.69 -5.36
CA GLY A 11 -12.88 3.85 -4.45
C GLY A 11 -13.39 5.28 -4.43
N TYR A 12 -12.48 6.25 -4.55
CA TYR A 12 -12.82 7.65 -4.78
C TYR A 12 -13.59 7.84 -6.10
N LEU A 13 -13.08 7.31 -7.21
CA LEU A 13 -13.78 7.37 -8.51
C LEU A 13 -15.15 6.67 -8.46
N TYR A 14 -15.23 5.51 -7.81
CA TYR A 14 -16.48 4.79 -7.65
C TYR A 14 -17.51 5.59 -6.86
N LYS A 15 -17.09 6.30 -5.80
CA LYS A 15 -17.95 7.22 -5.05
C LYS A 15 -18.54 8.29 -5.99
N TYR A 16 -17.73 8.85 -6.88
CA TYR A 16 -18.19 9.85 -7.86
C TYR A 16 -19.09 9.29 -8.95
N ALA A 17 -18.79 8.10 -9.45
CA ALA A 17 -19.61 7.42 -10.44
C ALA A 17 -20.98 6.96 -9.88
N SER A 18 -21.02 6.59 -8.59
CA SER A 18 -22.20 5.97 -7.97
C SER A 18 -23.18 6.98 -7.36
N ILE A 19 -22.71 8.17 -6.94
CA ILE A 19 -23.57 9.19 -6.35
C ILE A 19 -24.31 9.92 -7.49
N LYS A 20 -25.59 9.57 -7.69
CA LYS A 20 -26.43 10.13 -8.76
C LYS A 20 -26.62 11.66 -8.67
N ASN A 21 -26.41 12.26 -7.50
CA ASN A 21 -26.70 13.67 -7.22
C ASN A 21 -25.50 14.39 -6.57
N GLN A 22 -24.35 14.41 -7.24
CA GLN A 22 -23.27 15.27 -6.78
C GLN A 22 -23.61 16.73 -7.07
N THR A 23 -23.51 17.56 -6.03
CA THR A 23 -23.71 19.00 -6.12
C THR A 23 -22.40 19.69 -6.51
N ALA A 24 -22.49 20.88 -7.10
CA ALA A 24 -21.32 21.72 -7.37
C ALA A 24 -20.51 21.98 -6.08
N SER A 25 -21.18 22.29 -4.97
CA SER A 25 -20.54 22.47 -3.67
C SER A 25 -19.78 21.23 -3.17
N GLY A 26 -20.23 20.03 -3.54
CA GLY A 26 -19.54 18.78 -3.22
C GLY A 26 -18.21 18.66 -3.95
N PHE A 27 -18.19 18.97 -5.25
CA PHE A 27 -16.95 19.03 -6.04
C PHE A 27 -15.99 20.10 -5.53
N GLU A 28 -16.49 21.30 -5.27
CA GLU A 28 -15.70 22.42 -4.75
C GLU A 28 -15.03 22.07 -3.42
N ASN A 29 -15.79 21.50 -2.47
CA ASN A 29 -15.26 21.10 -1.18
C ASN A 29 -14.20 19.99 -1.31
N ASP A 30 -14.47 18.96 -2.12
CA ASP A 30 -13.52 17.86 -2.31
C ASP A 30 -12.24 18.32 -3.02
N LEU A 31 -12.34 19.23 -3.99
CA LEU A 31 -11.18 19.85 -4.65
C LEU A 31 -10.36 20.67 -3.66
N THR A 32 -11.00 21.55 -2.89
CA THR A 32 -10.32 22.36 -1.87
C THR A 32 -9.62 21.48 -0.82
N LEU A 33 -10.29 20.44 -0.32
CA LEU A 33 -9.69 19.50 0.64
C LEU A 33 -8.49 18.74 0.05
N THR A 34 -8.63 18.25 -1.19
CA THR A 34 -7.57 17.48 -1.86
C THR A 34 -6.38 18.37 -2.18
N LEU A 35 -6.60 19.60 -2.62
CA LEU A 35 -5.52 20.53 -2.95
C LEU A 35 -4.78 21.00 -1.68
N ASN A 36 -5.50 21.31 -0.60
CA ASN A 36 -4.88 21.64 0.68
C ASN A 36 -4.07 20.47 1.25
N ALA A 37 -4.49 19.23 1.00
CA ALA A 37 -3.70 18.06 1.34
C ALA A 37 -2.46 17.93 0.44
N LEU A 38 -2.61 18.17 -0.88
CA LEU A 38 -1.51 18.13 -1.84
C LEU A 38 -0.41 19.15 -1.49
N HIS A 39 -0.76 20.39 -1.17
CA HIS A 39 0.23 21.42 -0.81
C HIS A 39 0.99 21.08 0.48
N ARG A 40 0.29 20.55 1.49
CA ARG A 40 0.96 20.04 2.70
C ARG A 40 1.93 18.91 2.36
N GLN A 41 1.56 18.00 1.46
CA GLN A 41 2.41 16.89 1.06
C GLN A 41 3.60 17.33 0.19
N ILE A 42 3.44 18.35 -0.66
CA ILE A 42 4.55 18.99 -1.38
C ILE A 42 5.54 19.64 -0.40
N MET A 43 5.04 20.31 0.64
CA MET A 43 5.91 20.86 1.70
C MET A 43 6.67 19.75 2.44
N THR A 44 5.99 18.64 2.78
CA THR A 44 6.63 17.45 3.38
C THR A 44 7.70 16.87 2.45
N ALA A 45 7.45 16.79 1.14
CA ALA A 45 8.46 16.35 0.17
C ALA A 45 9.68 17.28 0.15
N GLY A 46 9.47 18.58 0.25
CA GLY A 46 10.53 19.56 0.38
C GLY A 46 11.39 19.33 1.63
N ILE A 47 10.76 19.04 2.77
CA ILE A 47 11.46 18.73 4.04
C ILE A 47 12.28 17.45 3.91
N VAL A 48 11.67 16.34 3.46
CA VAL A 48 12.36 15.06 3.25
C VAL A 48 13.58 15.22 2.33
N ARG A 49 13.47 16.08 1.31
CA ARG A 49 14.58 16.38 0.41
C ARG A 49 15.73 17.09 1.12
N VAL A 50 15.44 18.05 1.99
CA VAL A 50 16.44 18.81 2.77
C VAL A 50 17.06 17.90 3.83
N ASP A 51 16.26 17.11 4.54
CA ASP A 51 16.74 16.13 5.53
C ASP A 51 17.72 15.15 4.89
N TRP A 52 17.41 14.65 3.68
CA TRP A 52 18.35 13.83 2.92
C TRP A 52 19.68 14.53 2.62
N GLU A 53 19.62 15.80 2.20
CA GLU A 53 20.82 16.58 1.91
C GLU A 53 21.67 16.81 3.16
N GLN A 54 21.00 17.04 4.30
CA GLN A 54 21.66 17.20 5.59
C GLN A 54 22.30 15.88 6.02
N GLU A 55 21.52 14.80 6.16
CA GLU A 55 21.98 13.50 6.64
C GLU A 55 23.15 12.95 5.80
N ARG A 56 23.14 13.17 4.48
CA ARG A 56 24.24 12.76 3.59
C ARG A 56 25.57 13.45 3.92
N GLY A 57 25.53 14.66 4.48
CA GLY A 57 26.70 15.45 4.85
C GLY A 57 27.10 15.32 6.33
N GLU A 58 26.27 14.69 7.15
CA GLU A 58 26.52 14.59 8.58
C GLU A 58 27.61 13.54 8.89
N GLU A 59 28.49 13.90 9.82
CA GLU A 59 29.66 13.09 10.19
C GLU A 59 29.24 11.74 10.78
N HIS A 60 28.09 11.66 11.47
CA HIS A 60 27.60 10.39 12.03
C HIS A 60 27.26 9.38 10.95
N LEU A 61 26.68 9.81 9.81
CA LEU A 61 26.36 8.88 8.72
C LEU A 61 27.63 8.43 8.00
N VAL A 62 28.59 9.34 7.80
CA VAL A 62 29.86 9.02 7.14
C VAL A 62 30.73 8.09 7.98
N LEU A 63 30.77 8.31 9.30
CA LEU A 63 31.58 7.52 10.23
C LEU A 63 30.88 6.26 10.74
N ALA A 64 29.56 6.13 10.56
CA ALA A 64 28.80 4.95 10.94
C ALA A 64 29.33 3.69 10.25
N GLU A 65 29.15 2.54 10.90
CA GLU A 65 29.46 1.26 10.25
C GLU A 65 28.54 1.01 9.05
N PRO A 66 28.99 0.29 8.01
CA PRO A 66 28.18 0.05 6.81
C PRO A 66 26.76 -0.49 7.10
N ALA A 67 26.60 -1.30 8.14
CA ALA A 67 25.30 -1.82 8.56
C ALA A 67 24.37 -0.71 9.11
N GLU A 68 24.90 0.19 9.92
CA GLU A 68 24.18 1.34 10.47
C GLU A 68 23.86 2.37 9.36
N GLN A 69 24.79 2.59 8.43
CA GLN A 69 24.53 3.40 7.22
C GLN A 69 23.36 2.85 6.42
N VAL A 70 23.34 1.54 6.15
CA VAL A 70 22.21 0.89 5.44
C VAL A 70 20.90 1.09 6.18
N PHE A 71 20.90 0.97 7.51
CA PHE A 71 19.70 1.17 8.32
C PHE A 71 19.16 2.59 8.21
N LEU A 72 20.01 3.61 8.43
CA LEU A 72 19.64 5.03 8.34
C LEU A 72 19.15 5.40 6.93
N LEU A 73 19.85 4.96 5.89
CA LEU A 73 19.48 5.21 4.50
C LEU A 73 18.15 4.54 4.12
N THR A 74 17.89 3.33 4.63
CA THR A 74 16.63 2.62 4.38
C THR A 74 15.44 3.34 5.01
N GLU A 75 15.63 3.99 6.16
CA GLU A 75 14.58 4.77 6.81
C GLU A 75 14.18 5.99 5.98
N LEU A 76 15.18 6.77 5.55
CA LEU A 76 14.97 7.95 4.71
C LEU A 76 14.33 7.58 3.37
N LEU A 77 14.77 6.47 2.76
CA LEU A 77 14.20 5.93 1.52
C LEU A 77 12.71 5.61 1.70
N ARG A 78 12.35 4.92 2.78
CA ARG A 78 10.97 4.55 3.08
C ARG A 78 10.06 5.76 3.25
N VAL A 79 10.53 6.81 3.94
CA VAL A 79 9.78 8.07 4.10
C VAL A 79 9.63 8.79 2.77
N ALA A 80 10.68 8.83 1.96
CA ALA A 80 10.65 9.43 0.62
C ALA A 80 9.68 8.72 -0.31
N GLU A 81 9.70 7.38 -0.36
CA GLU A 81 8.75 6.57 -1.14
C GLU A 81 7.30 6.80 -0.71
N GLN A 82 7.03 6.83 0.59
CA GLN A 82 5.68 7.04 1.09
C GLN A 82 5.18 8.44 0.72
N THR A 83 6.07 9.43 0.76
CA THR A 83 5.79 10.81 0.37
C THR A 83 5.50 10.93 -1.12
N ASP A 84 6.30 10.27 -1.96
CA ASP A 84 6.08 10.19 -3.42
C ASP A 84 4.73 9.56 -3.75
N LYS A 85 4.43 8.38 -3.18
CA LYS A 85 3.15 7.68 -3.36
C LYS A 85 1.96 8.56 -2.96
N LYS A 86 2.05 9.29 -1.85
CA LYS A 86 1.00 10.22 -1.40
C LYS A 86 0.84 11.42 -2.34
N ASN A 87 1.93 11.99 -2.83
CA ASN A 87 1.89 13.09 -3.80
C ASN A 87 1.18 12.66 -5.08
N VAL A 88 1.61 11.54 -5.69
CA VAL A 88 1.00 10.99 -6.91
C VAL A 88 -0.50 10.75 -6.70
N LYS A 89 -0.88 10.15 -5.57
CA LYS A 89 -2.28 9.89 -5.20
C LYS A 89 -3.11 11.19 -5.14
N LEU A 90 -2.62 12.18 -4.40
CA LEU A 90 -3.33 13.46 -4.22
C LEU A 90 -3.42 14.26 -5.52
N THR A 91 -2.36 14.29 -6.32
CA THR A 91 -2.36 14.92 -7.65
C THR A 91 -3.38 14.24 -8.57
N THR A 92 -3.36 12.91 -8.62
CA THR A 92 -4.30 12.12 -9.44
C THR A 92 -5.73 12.41 -9.03
N ARG A 93 -6.02 12.40 -7.72
CA ARG A 93 -7.34 12.73 -7.18
C ARG A 93 -7.78 14.15 -7.55
N CYS A 94 -6.91 15.14 -7.42
CA CYS A 94 -7.22 16.53 -7.77
C CYS A 94 -7.59 16.66 -9.26
N VAL A 95 -6.77 16.08 -10.15
CA VAL A 95 -6.98 16.12 -11.61
C VAL A 95 -8.28 15.41 -12.00
N LEU A 96 -8.53 14.22 -11.45
CA LEU A 96 -9.74 13.45 -11.75
C LEU A 96 -11.00 14.17 -11.27
N THR A 97 -10.95 14.79 -10.08
CA THR A 97 -12.09 15.53 -9.51
C THR A 97 -12.41 16.75 -10.37
N ASP A 98 -11.41 17.53 -10.78
CA ASP A 98 -11.62 18.70 -11.64
C ASP A 98 -12.15 18.28 -13.01
N ARG A 99 -11.62 17.20 -13.58
CA ARG A 99 -12.08 16.68 -14.87
C ARG A 99 -13.53 16.18 -14.82
N LEU A 100 -13.92 15.51 -13.74
CA LEU A 100 -15.30 15.11 -13.52
C LEU A 100 -16.21 16.33 -13.33
N PHE A 101 -15.75 17.37 -12.61
CA PHE A 101 -16.51 18.60 -12.47
C PHE A 101 -16.73 19.27 -13.83
N GLU A 102 -15.67 19.39 -14.64
CA GLU A 102 -15.72 19.89 -16.02
C GLU A 102 -16.72 19.10 -16.88
N GLU A 103 -16.64 17.76 -16.88
CA GLU A 103 -17.54 16.90 -17.64
C GLU A 103 -19.01 17.10 -17.24
N LYS A 104 -19.31 17.17 -15.93
CA LYS A 104 -20.68 17.41 -15.46
C LYS A 104 -21.19 18.80 -15.85
N THR A 105 -20.32 19.81 -15.89
CA THR A 105 -20.68 21.13 -16.40
C THR A 105 -20.91 21.14 -17.91
N ALA A 106 -20.10 20.40 -18.67
CA ALA A 106 -20.22 20.30 -20.13
C ALA A 106 -21.53 19.60 -20.57
N ILE A 107 -21.98 18.60 -19.82
CA ILE A 107 -23.27 17.91 -20.06
C ILE A 107 -24.47 18.75 -19.56
N GLY A 108 -24.23 19.92 -18.96
CA GLY A 108 -25.28 20.78 -18.41
C GLY A 108 -25.93 20.24 -17.13
N ARG A 109 -25.33 19.23 -16.49
CA ARG A 109 -25.83 18.70 -15.20
C ARG A 109 -25.47 19.60 -14.03
N LEU A 110 -24.39 20.37 -14.16
CA LEU A 110 -23.96 21.38 -13.20
C LEU A 110 -23.78 22.71 -13.93
N ASN A 111 -24.03 23.82 -13.24
CA ASN A 111 -23.83 25.16 -13.80
C ASN A 111 -22.32 25.50 -13.83
N SER A 112 -21.82 25.94 -14.98
CA SER A 112 -20.41 26.30 -15.20
C SER A 112 -19.96 27.49 -14.35
N ILE A 113 -20.88 28.34 -13.89
CA ILE A 113 -20.60 29.48 -13.00
C ILE A 113 -19.91 29.01 -11.72
N HIS A 114 -20.34 27.89 -11.12
CA HIS A 114 -19.75 27.36 -9.90
C HIS A 114 -18.28 26.98 -10.08
N ARG A 115 -17.96 26.20 -11.13
CA ARG A 115 -16.59 25.81 -11.42
C ARG A 115 -15.70 27.04 -11.69
N ASN A 116 -16.18 28.00 -12.47
CA ASN A 116 -15.45 29.22 -12.77
C ASN A 116 -15.26 30.12 -11.53
N ALA A 117 -16.27 30.21 -10.66
CA ALA A 117 -16.19 30.93 -9.40
C ALA A 117 -15.16 30.27 -8.48
N TRP A 118 -15.14 28.94 -8.40
CA TRP A 118 -14.14 28.20 -7.62
C TRP A 118 -12.72 28.42 -8.17
N LEU A 119 -12.52 28.37 -9.49
CA LEU A 119 -11.22 28.63 -10.12
C LEU A 119 -10.72 30.08 -9.92
N LYS A 120 -11.63 31.04 -9.82
CA LYS A 120 -11.30 32.46 -9.58
C LYS A 120 -11.20 32.83 -8.11
N LYS A 121 -11.70 31.98 -7.22
CA LYS A 121 -11.68 32.24 -5.77
C LYS A 121 -10.22 32.34 -5.32
N PRO A 122 -9.86 33.32 -4.47
CA PRO A 122 -8.57 33.28 -3.80
C PRO A 122 -8.59 32.09 -2.84
N HIS A 123 -7.68 31.16 -3.06
CA HIS A 123 -7.41 30.11 -2.08
C HIS A 123 -6.12 30.48 -1.35
N ASP A 124 -5.83 29.78 -0.26
CA ASP A 124 -4.60 29.98 0.53
C ASP A 124 -3.32 29.83 -0.31
N TYR A 125 -3.47 29.25 -1.50
CA TYR A 125 -2.44 29.05 -2.51
C TYR A 125 -3.01 29.45 -3.88
N GLU A 126 -2.16 30.03 -4.74
CA GLU A 126 -2.54 30.43 -6.09
C GLU A 126 -2.90 29.18 -6.93
N ILE A 127 -4.21 28.87 -7.02
CA ILE A 127 -4.69 27.70 -7.77
C ILE A 127 -4.59 27.99 -9.26
N ASP A 128 -3.51 27.51 -9.87
CA ASP A 128 -3.53 27.14 -11.27
C ASP A 128 -3.35 25.62 -11.31
N PRO A 129 -4.42 24.83 -11.58
CA PRO A 129 -4.33 23.38 -11.56
C PRO A 129 -3.21 22.85 -12.47
N LYS A 130 -2.88 23.57 -13.56
CA LYS A 130 -1.78 23.22 -14.45
C LYS A 130 -0.42 23.59 -13.86
N LYS A 131 -0.33 24.67 -13.07
CA LYS A 131 0.89 25.04 -12.34
C LYS A 131 1.12 24.07 -11.18
N ASP A 132 0.09 23.75 -10.41
CA ASP A 132 0.16 22.82 -9.28
C ASP A 132 0.46 21.40 -9.73
N GLN A 133 -0.14 20.94 -10.84
CA GLN A 133 0.21 19.66 -11.45
C GLN A 133 1.65 19.65 -11.95
N ARG A 134 2.14 20.74 -12.56
CA ARG A 134 3.55 20.86 -12.99
C ARG A 134 4.49 20.87 -11.79
N ALA A 135 4.15 21.58 -10.71
CA ALA A 135 4.93 21.63 -9.49
C ALA A 135 4.98 20.25 -8.81
N ALA A 136 3.85 19.57 -8.68
CA ALA A 136 3.81 18.21 -8.15
C ALA A 136 4.62 17.22 -9.01
N ALA A 137 4.49 17.29 -10.33
CA ALA A 137 5.26 16.44 -11.25
C ALA A 137 6.77 16.75 -11.20
N GLU A 138 7.15 18.01 -10.99
CA GLU A 138 8.54 18.41 -10.78
C GLU A 138 9.09 17.84 -9.47
N GLU A 139 8.34 17.94 -8.38
CA GLU A 139 8.75 17.42 -7.08
C GLU A 139 8.83 15.89 -7.06
N VAL A 140 7.86 15.20 -7.69
CA VAL A 140 7.92 13.75 -7.93
C VAL A 140 9.19 13.39 -8.72
N ARG A 141 9.51 14.12 -9.79
CA ARG A 141 10.72 13.86 -10.59
C ARG A 141 12.00 14.05 -9.77
N LYS A 142 12.07 15.10 -8.95
CA LYS A 142 13.21 15.34 -8.05
C LYS A 142 13.34 14.26 -6.99
N LEU A 143 12.23 13.84 -6.38
CA LEU A 143 12.21 12.75 -5.41
C LEU A 143 12.65 11.44 -6.05
N GLN A 144 12.15 11.09 -7.23
CA GLN A 144 12.57 9.92 -8.00
C GLN A 144 14.08 9.93 -8.28
N GLY A 145 14.64 11.07 -8.66
CA GLY A 145 16.09 11.21 -8.82
C GLY A 145 16.87 10.90 -7.54
N LYS A 146 16.34 11.28 -6.37
CA LYS A 146 16.96 10.96 -5.07
C LYS A 146 16.76 9.51 -4.65
N LEU A 147 15.58 8.92 -4.90
CA LEU A 147 15.31 7.51 -4.65
C LEU A 147 16.30 6.63 -5.44
N THR A 148 16.51 6.92 -6.73
CA THR A 148 17.50 6.20 -7.54
C THR A 148 18.91 6.34 -6.98
N ALA A 149 19.31 7.54 -6.56
CA ALA A 149 20.64 7.76 -5.96
C ALA A 149 20.80 7.00 -4.62
N GLN A 150 19.73 6.92 -3.82
CA GLN A 150 19.69 6.13 -2.58
C GLN A 150 19.80 4.63 -2.85
N ASP A 151 19.07 4.12 -3.84
CA ASP A 151 19.13 2.70 -4.22
C ASP A 151 20.52 2.31 -4.71
N GLU A 152 21.18 3.18 -5.48
CA GLU A 152 22.57 3.00 -5.91
C GLU A 152 23.53 2.95 -4.71
N GLU A 153 23.37 3.82 -3.72
CA GLU A 153 24.21 3.83 -2.52
C GLU A 153 23.99 2.60 -1.64
N LEU A 154 22.73 2.19 -1.45
CA LEU A 154 22.40 0.95 -0.74
C LEU A 154 22.97 -0.28 -1.44
N ALA A 155 22.98 -0.29 -2.79
CA ALA A 155 23.61 -1.37 -3.55
C ALA A 155 25.12 -1.42 -3.28
N ARG A 156 25.82 -0.29 -3.31
CA ARG A 156 27.26 -0.21 -2.98
C ARG A 156 27.57 -0.68 -1.56
N LEU A 157 26.79 -0.24 -0.57
CA LEU A 157 27.01 -0.64 0.82
C LEU A 157 26.77 -2.13 1.04
N ARG A 158 25.78 -2.73 0.36
CA ARG A 158 25.55 -4.18 0.40
C ARG A 158 26.71 -4.95 -0.22
N GLU A 159 27.26 -4.46 -1.34
CA GLU A 159 28.46 -5.04 -1.95
C GLU A 159 29.68 -4.96 -1.00
N LEU A 160 29.87 -3.83 -0.32
CA LEU A 160 30.93 -3.65 0.67
C LEU A 160 30.80 -4.62 1.86
N ILE A 161 29.59 -4.76 2.42
CA ILE A 161 29.32 -5.72 3.49
C ILE A 161 29.60 -7.15 3.02
N HIS A 162 29.24 -7.47 1.78
CA HIS A 162 29.53 -8.79 1.21
C HIS A 162 31.03 -9.03 1.05
N ALA A 163 31.80 -8.04 0.59
CA ALA A 163 33.25 -8.13 0.48
C ALA A 163 33.91 -8.32 1.85
N MET A 164 33.51 -7.54 2.87
CA MET A 164 34.01 -7.69 4.25
C MET A 164 33.74 -9.08 4.83
N LYS A 165 32.61 -9.71 4.48
CA LYS A 165 32.29 -11.08 4.90
C LYS A 165 33.13 -12.15 4.21
N LEU A 166 33.59 -11.91 2.98
CA LEU A 166 34.46 -12.84 2.27
C LEU A 166 35.91 -12.76 2.81
N ASP A 167 36.38 -11.56 3.10
CA ASP A 167 37.75 -11.33 3.61
C ASP A 167 37.90 -11.71 5.08
N GLY A 168 36.82 -11.70 5.86
CA GLY A 168 36.80 -12.09 7.28
C GLY A 168 37.12 -13.57 7.57
N ASN A 169 37.32 -14.41 6.55
CA ASN A 169 37.81 -15.78 6.73
C ASN A 169 39.34 -15.88 6.80
N ASP A 170 40.08 -14.83 6.42
CA ASP A 170 41.53 -14.72 6.60
C ASP A 170 41.81 -13.38 7.30
N ALA A 171 41.76 -13.36 8.64
CA ALA A 171 41.92 -12.15 9.45
C ALA A 171 43.28 -11.47 9.17
N MET A 172 43.26 -10.45 8.30
CA MET A 172 44.32 -9.47 8.15
C MET A 172 43.76 -8.13 8.63
N GLU A 173 44.36 -7.57 9.68
CA GLU A 173 44.02 -6.25 10.25
C GLU A 173 44.14 -5.18 9.15
N ILE A 174 43.01 -4.70 8.62
CA ILE A 174 42.98 -3.58 7.68
C ILE A 174 43.11 -2.29 8.50
N GLU A 175 44.15 -1.51 8.22
CA GLU A 175 44.39 -0.21 8.84
C GLU A 175 43.21 0.77 8.56
N PRO A 176 42.70 1.49 9.58
CA PRO A 176 41.57 2.43 9.45
C PRO A 176 41.76 3.59 8.46
N SER A 177 42.99 3.80 7.98
CA SER A 177 43.40 4.92 7.14
C SER A 177 42.90 4.84 5.68
N GLN A 178 42.29 3.72 5.27
CA GLN A 178 41.86 3.49 3.88
C GLN A 178 40.34 3.63 3.62
N ARG A 179 39.52 3.93 4.64
CA ARG A 179 38.09 4.27 4.46
C ARG A 179 37.96 5.72 3.98
N VAL A 180 38.28 5.98 2.73
CA VAL A 180 38.01 7.27 2.08
C VAL A 180 36.65 7.19 1.40
N VAL A 181 35.62 7.70 2.07
CA VAL A 181 34.36 8.03 1.39
C VAL A 181 34.64 9.26 0.52
N THR A 182 34.52 9.12 -0.80
CA THR A 182 34.60 10.24 -1.74
C THR A 182 33.36 11.11 -1.59
N ILE A 183 33.39 12.02 -0.62
CA ILE A 183 32.43 13.11 -0.52
C ILE A 183 32.75 14.08 -1.66
N ASP A 184 31.78 14.31 -2.55
CA ASP A 184 31.88 15.31 -3.61
C ASP A 184 32.13 16.68 -2.96
N ASP A 185 33.33 17.24 -3.18
CA ASP A 185 33.94 18.38 -2.47
C ASP A 185 33.22 19.73 -2.65
N ARG A 186 31.98 19.75 -3.17
CA ARG A 186 31.25 20.99 -3.46
C ARG A 186 30.63 21.67 -2.25
N TYR A 187 30.56 21.02 -1.08
CA TYR A 187 29.91 21.56 0.11
C TYR A 187 30.59 21.10 1.41
N SER A 188 31.79 21.62 1.71
CA SER A 188 32.40 21.46 3.04
C SER A 188 32.65 22.81 3.70
N SER A 189 31.69 23.26 4.51
CA SER A 189 31.92 24.28 5.54
C SER A 189 32.46 23.59 6.78
N LYS A 190 33.76 23.76 7.04
CA LYS A 190 34.48 23.16 8.16
C LYS A 190 33.92 23.62 9.52
N ARG A 191 33.34 22.70 10.28
CA ARG A 191 33.15 22.82 11.74
C ARG A 191 33.84 21.64 12.40
N THR A 192 34.89 21.91 13.17
CA THR A 192 35.59 20.93 14.00
C THR A 192 34.93 20.89 15.37
N VAL A 193 34.29 19.78 15.73
CA VAL A 193 33.88 19.46 17.10
C VAL A 193 34.66 18.25 17.55
N LYS A 194 35.39 18.38 18.66
CA LYS A 194 36.14 17.32 19.30
C LYS A 194 35.17 16.56 20.22
N THR A 195 34.85 15.32 19.89
CA THR A 195 34.04 14.45 20.76
C THR A 195 34.94 13.34 21.29
N GLU A 196 35.23 13.39 22.59
CA GLU A 196 35.86 12.30 23.34
C GLU A 196 34.78 11.25 23.63
N ARG A 197 34.77 10.14 22.88
CA ARG A 197 33.90 8.99 23.16
C ARG A 197 34.76 7.91 23.81
N GLY A 198 34.48 7.61 25.07
CA GLY A 198 35.15 6.54 25.81
C GLY A 198 34.92 5.18 25.16
N GLU A 199 35.98 4.40 25.05
CA GLU A 199 35.99 3.02 24.60
C GLU A 199 35.12 2.17 25.55
N ALA A 200 33.99 1.68 25.06
CA ALA A 200 33.24 0.63 25.73
C ALA A 200 33.78 -0.72 25.22
N GLU A 201 34.20 -1.57 26.15
CA GLU A 201 34.69 -2.91 25.82
C GLU A 201 33.59 -3.75 25.11
N PRO A 202 33.95 -4.52 24.08
CA PRO A 202 33.01 -5.36 23.36
C PRO A 202 32.52 -6.50 24.26
N LEU A 203 31.25 -6.43 24.65
CA LEU A 203 30.55 -7.50 25.34
C LEU A 203 30.40 -8.70 24.41
N GLY A 204 30.68 -9.91 24.91
CA GLY A 204 30.53 -11.14 24.12
C GLY A 204 29.05 -11.45 23.83
N ASP A 205 28.77 -12.04 22.67
CA ASP A 205 27.42 -12.34 22.16
C ASP A 205 26.50 -13.04 23.18
N GLN A 206 27.07 -13.84 24.10
CA GLN A 206 26.33 -14.51 25.17
C GLN A 206 25.75 -13.53 26.20
N GLU A 207 26.51 -12.51 26.58
CA GLU A 207 26.12 -11.50 27.58
C GLU A 207 25.12 -10.52 26.98
N TYR A 208 25.20 -10.28 25.66
CA TYR A 208 24.19 -9.54 24.90
C TYR A 208 22.85 -10.29 24.86
N PHE A 209 22.88 -11.61 24.62
CA PHE A 209 21.68 -12.43 24.60
C PHE A 209 21.00 -12.55 25.97
N GLU A 210 21.78 -12.72 27.04
CA GLU A 210 21.26 -12.79 28.41
C GLU A 210 20.56 -11.48 28.80
N ARG A 211 21.14 -10.32 28.43
CA ARG A 211 20.54 -9.00 28.68
C ARG A 211 19.22 -8.79 27.94
N MET A 212 19.11 -9.24 26.68
CA MET A 212 17.86 -9.15 25.93
C MET A 212 16.75 -10.04 26.53
N VAL A 213 17.10 -11.17 27.14
CA VAL A 213 16.13 -12.07 27.76
C VAL A 213 15.63 -11.50 29.09
N GLU A 214 16.50 -10.85 29.87
CA GLU A 214 16.13 -10.16 31.12
C GLU A 214 15.22 -8.94 30.85
N GLU A 215 15.53 -8.11 29.85
CA GLU A 215 14.72 -6.93 29.50
C GLU A 215 13.28 -7.30 29.07
N VAL A 216 13.08 -8.49 28.50
CA VAL A 216 11.75 -8.96 28.09
C VAL A 216 10.94 -9.51 29.26
N GLN A 217 11.59 -10.04 30.30
CA GLN A 217 10.91 -10.62 31.47
C GLN A 217 10.48 -9.58 32.51
N GLU A 218 11.14 -8.42 32.59
CA GLU A 218 10.82 -7.38 33.59
C GLU A 218 9.57 -6.53 33.27
N SER A 219 8.84 -6.80 32.18
CA SER A 219 7.69 -5.98 31.77
C SER A 219 6.29 -6.53 32.12
N ASP A 220 6.19 -7.67 32.81
CA ASP A 220 4.92 -8.30 33.16
C ASP A 220 4.32 -7.90 34.54
N ASP A 221 4.98 -7.00 35.29
CA ASP A 221 4.40 -6.42 36.52
C ASP A 221 3.46 -5.25 36.18
N LEU A 222 2.28 -5.57 35.66
CA LEU A 222 1.15 -4.64 35.58
C LEU A 222 0.49 -4.46 36.95
N PRO A 223 0.30 -3.21 37.43
CA PRO A 223 -0.38 -2.95 38.69
C PRO A 223 -1.91 -2.99 38.52
N GLY A 224 -2.58 -3.70 39.42
CA GLY A 224 -3.91 -3.33 39.91
C GLY A 224 -5.13 -3.83 39.11
N LEU A 225 -5.43 -5.12 39.22
CA LEU A 225 -6.81 -5.61 39.10
C LEU A 225 -7.63 -5.01 40.25
N VAL A 226 -8.47 -4.02 39.93
CA VAL A 226 -9.53 -3.55 40.82
C VAL A 226 -10.63 -4.60 40.79
N ASP A 227 -10.72 -5.33 41.90
CA ASP A 227 -11.83 -6.20 42.27
C ASP A 227 -13.08 -5.32 42.48
N VAL A 228 -14.06 -5.45 41.59
CA VAL A 228 -15.41 -4.90 41.78
C VAL A 228 -16.36 -6.08 41.86
N SER A 229 -16.48 -6.60 43.07
CA SER A 229 -17.56 -7.48 43.48
C SER A 229 -18.81 -6.66 43.84
N GLU A 230 -19.96 -7.23 43.49
CA GLU A 230 -21.27 -7.08 44.14
C GLU A 230 -21.97 -5.71 44.04
N THR A 231 -23.08 -5.65 43.30
CA THR A 231 -24.44 -5.47 43.88
C THR A 231 -25.56 -5.52 42.83
N ASP A 232 -26.67 -6.10 43.28
CA ASP A 232 -28.07 -5.90 42.88
C ASP A 232 -28.66 -6.68 41.69
N GLU A 233 -29.08 -7.90 42.04
CA GLU A 233 -30.36 -8.49 41.63
C GLU A 233 -31.53 -7.53 41.94
N GLU A 234 -32.32 -7.09 40.96
CA GLU A 234 -33.78 -6.88 41.13
C GLU A 234 -34.51 -6.97 39.76
N ASN A 235 -35.40 -7.98 39.67
CA ASN A 235 -36.79 -7.90 39.21
C ASN A 235 -37.17 -7.61 37.74
N PRO A 236 -37.76 -8.59 37.01
CA PRO A 236 -38.54 -8.36 35.80
C PRO A 236 -40.01 -8.78 35.99
N GLU A 237 -40.86 -7.89 36.52
CA GLU A 237 -42.31 -8.07 36.46
C GLU A 237 -43.03 -6.75 36.13
N GLU A 238 -44.02 -6.89 35.24
CA GLU A 238 -45.17 -6.03 35.00
C GLU A 238 -44.94 -4.59 34.47
N LEU A 239 -45.21 -4.39 33.18
CA LEU A 239 -46.17 -3.35 32.84
C LEU A 239 -46.98 -3.70 31.58
N GLU A 240 -48.22 -4.05 31.85
CA GLU A 240 -49.34 -4.19 30.93
C GLU A 240 -49.66 -2.90 30.14
N GLU A 241 -50.21 -3.14 28.96
CA GLU A 241 -51.31 -2.41 28.30
C GLU A 241 -51.37 -0.88 28.42
N ARG A 242 -51.28 -0.22 27.26
CA ARG A 242 -52.37 0.69 26.82
C ARG A 242 -52.36 0.93 25.31
N LEU A 243 -53.31 0.26 24.67
CA LEU A 243 -53.92 0.68 23.41
C LEU A 243 -54.62 2.02 23.62
N ASP A 244 -54.40 3.00 22.74
CA ASP A 244 -55.45 3.95 22.39
C ASP A 244 -55.31 4.48 20.96
N LYS A 245 -56.50 4.71 20.38
CA LYS A 245 -56.86 4.81 18.97
C LYS A 245 -56.54 6.17 18.33
N PRO A 246 -56.61 6.27 16.97
CA PRO A 246 -56.36 7.49 16.23
C PRO A 246 -57.60 8.41 16.24
N GLY A 247 -57.40 9.67 16.67
CA GLY A 247 -58.42 10.72 16.63
C GLY A 247 -58.38 11.49 15.31
N GLU A 248 -59.50 11.43 14.59
CA GLU A 248 -59.86 12.33 13.50
C GLU A 248 -60.00 13.77 13.99
N HIS A 249 -59.43 14.75 13.28
CA HIS A 249 -59.99 16.11 13.25
C HIS A 249 -59.79 16.76 11.87
N LYS A 250 -60.93 17.15 11.31
CA LYS A 250 -61.13 17.91 10.07
C LYS A 250 -61.03 19.43 10.33
N PRO A 251 -61.00 20.25 9.25
CA PRO A 251 -60.28 21.52 9.21
C PRO A 251 -61.16 22.75 9.42
N ALA A 252 -60.58 23.84 9.92
CA ALA A 252 -61.03 25.21 9.65
C ALA A 252 -59.97 26.19 10.16
N GLN A 253 -59.40 27.02 9.30
CA GLN A 253 -59.67 28.46 9.25
C GLN A 253 -58.64 29.16 8.37
N GLN A 254 -59.18 29.75 7.31
CA GLN A 254 -58.54 30.74 6.46
C GLN A 254 -58.26 31.98 7.30
N VAL A 255 -57.01 32.45 7.30
CA VAL A 255 -56.67 33.83 7.61
C VAL A 255 -55.94 34.35 6.39
N ALA A 256 -56.58 35.29 5.72
CA ALA A 256 -56.02 36.07 4.63
C ALA A 256 -54.88 36.93 5.21
N ASP A 257 -53.71 36.82 4.62
CA ASP A 257 -52.62 37.77 4.81
C ASP A 257 -52.33 38.37 3.44
N GLU A 258 -52.68 39.64 3.31
CA GLU A 258 -52.49 40.48 2.13
C GLU A 258 -51.00 40.78 2.02
N ARG A 259 -50.32 40.12 1.08
CA ARG A 259 -48.96 40.48 0.71
C ARG A 259 -49.02 41.24 -0.61
N GLU A 260 -48.80 42.54 -0.50
CA GLU A 260 -48.63 43.49 -1.60
C GLU A 260 -47.67 42.93 -2.66
N GLU A 261 -48.18 42.77 -3.88
CA GLU A 261 -47.38 42.56 -5.08
C GLU A 261 -46.78 43.91 -5.48
N GLU A 262 -45.50 44.09 -5.18
CA GLU A 262 -44.71 45.21 -5.68
C GLU A 262 -44.36 44.91 -7.14
N GLU A 263 -45.12 45.52 -8.06
CA GLU A 263 -44.93 45.53 -9.50
C GLU A 263 -43.58 46.21 -9.81
N LEU A 264 -42.55 45.41 -10.08
CA LEU A 264 -41.25 45.89 -10.56
C LEU A 264 -41.31 46.05 -12.08
N ASP A 265 -41.37 47.32 -12.52
CA ASP A 265 -41.19 47.75 -13.91
C ASP A 265 -39.92 47.14 -14.50
N GLU A 266 -40.07 46.25 -15.49
CA GLU A 266 -38.98 45.84 -16.37
C GLU A 266 -38.63 47.02 -17.30
N PRO A 267 -37.38 47.50 -17.31
CA PRO A 267 -36.98 48.52 -18.28
C PRO A 267 -36.89 47.89 -19.68
N GLU A 268 -37.59 48.50 -20.63
CA GLU A 268 -37.47 48.24 -22.07
C GLU A 268 -36.01 48.33 -22.50
N GLU A 269 -35.41 47.22 -22.94
CA GLU A 269 -34.12 47.21 -23.60
C GLU A 269 -34.24 47.88 -24.97
N GLU A 270 -33.87 49.16 -25.03
CA GLU A 270 -33.70 49.95 -26.23
C GLU A 270 -32.62 49.32 -27.13
N TYR A 271 -33.07 48.76 -28.25
CA TYR A 271 -32.23 48.18 -29.30
C TYR A 271 -31.42 49.30 -29.98
N VAL A 272 -30.19 49.53 -29.55
CA VAL A 272 -29.26 50.46 -30.23
C VAL A 272 -28.72 49.77 -31.49
N GLU A 273 -29.27 50.17 -32.63
CA GLU A 273 -28.79 49.85 -33.97
C GLU A 273 -27.42 50.52 -34.18
N LEU A 274 -26.33 49.78 -34.01
CA LEU A 274 -24.97 50.26 -34.27
C LEU A 274 -24.72 50.37 -35.77
N GLU A 275 -24.87 51.58 -36.29
CA GLU A 275 -24.41 51.99 -37.61
C GLU A 275 -22.92 51.71 -37.80
N SER A 276 -22.63 51.03 -38.90
CA SER A 276 -21.28 50.77 -39.40
C SER A 276 -20.61 52.07 -39.86
N VAL A 277 -19.74 52.62 -39.02
CA VAL A 277 -18.83 53.71 -39.42
C VAL A 277 -17.53 53.10 -39.97
N HIS A 278 -17.35 53.22 -41.28
CA HIS A 278 -16.09 53.03 -41.98
C HIS A 278 -15.06 54.03 -41.43
N PHE A 279 -14.03 53.55 -40.74
CA PHE A 279 -12.85 54.34 -40.38
C PHE A 279 -11.64 53.74 -41.09
N GLU A 280 -11.33 54.27 -42.27
CA GLU A 280 -10.02 54.11 -42.91
C GLU A 280 -9.03 54.97 -42.11
N SER A 281 -8.05 54.31 -41.50
CA SER A 281 -6.90 54.97 -40.91
C SER A 281 -5.70 54.07 -41.08
N ASP A 282 -4.93 54.40 -42.12
CA ASP A 282 -3.54 53.99 -42.31
C ASP A 282 -2.77 54.14 -41.00
N ASN A 283 -2.33 53.03 -40.43
CA ASN A 283 -1.20 53.04 -39.52
C ASN A 283 -0.31 51.82 -39.78
N GLU A 284 0.88 52.16 -40.26
CA GLU A 284 1.99 51.33 -40.66
C GLU A 284 2.51 50.55 -39.45
N ILE A 285 2.06 49.30 -39.29
CA ILE A 285 2.53 48.39 -38.24
C ILE A 285 3.71 47.56 -38.75
N ASP A 286 4.82 47.82 -38.07
CA ASP A 286 6.06 47.07 -37.95
C ASP A 286 5.90 45.55 -38.14
N ARG A 287 6.44 45.03 -39.26
CA ARG A 287 6.49 43.61 -39.60
C ARG A 287 7.54 42.91 -38.74
N ARG A 288 7.12 42.30 -37.63
CA ARG A 288 7.87 41.19 -37.02
C ARG A 288 7.29 39.84 -37.46
N PRO A 289 8.11 38.83 -37.80
CA PRO A 289 7.62 37.55 -38.29
C PRO A 289 7.04 36.72 -37.14
N ILE A 290 5.78 36.34 -37.27
CA ILE A 290 5.15 35.27 -36.48
C ILE A 290 5.83 33.97 -36.91
N TYR A 291 6.75 33.47 -36.09
CA TYR A 291 7.15 32.08 -36.17
C TYR A 291 5.94 31.22 -35.77
N ALA A 292 5.54 30.35 -36.69
CA ALA A 292 4.55 29.32 -36.44
C ALA A 292 5.11 28.33 -35.41
N ASP A 293 4.55 28.34 -34.20
CA ASP A 293 4.75 27.26 -33.24
C ASP A 293 4.05 25.99 -33.75
N PRO A 294 4.73 24.83 -33.77
CA PRO A 294 4.14 23.55 -34.19
C PRO A 294 3.15 23.01 -33.13
N PRO A 295 2.19 22.15 -33.52
CA PRO A 295 0.98 21.90 -32.77
C PRO A 295 1.20 21.10 -31.47
N HIS A 296 0.49 21.51 -30.42
CA HIS A 296 0.42 20.99 -29.05
C HIS A 296 0.10 19.48 -28.85
N GLN A 297 0.11 18.65 -29.90
CA GLN A 297 -0.31 17.23 -29.84
C GLN A 297 0.69 16.29 -29.14
N TRP A 298 1.98 16.62 -29.13
CA TRP A 298 3.04 15.79 -28.56
C TRP A 298 3.04 15.73 -27.02
N ALA A 299 2.40 16.68 -26.35
CA ALA A 299 2.26 16.70 -24.89
C ALA A 299 1.08 15.87 -24.37
N GLN A 300 0.01 15.72 -25.17
CA GLN A 300 -1.17 14.92 -24.79
C GLN A 300 -0.89 13.40 -24.86
N ASP A 301 -0.15 12.95 -25.88
CA ASP A 301 0.15 11.52 -26.06
C ASP A 301 1.08 10.93 -24.98
N ARG A 302 1.98 11.73 -24.39
CA ARG A 302 2.81 11.28 -23.26
C ARG A 302 2.04 11.22 -21.94
N SER A 303 1.09 12.11 -21.72
CA SER A 303 0.28 12.10 -20.49
C SER A 303 -0.70 10.92 -20.49
N ILE A 304 -1.25 10.55 -21.65
CA ILE A 304 -2.10 9.36 -21.81
C ILE A 304 -1.29 8.06 -21.69
N ARG A 305 -0.08 7.98 -22.27
CA ARG A 305 0.80 6.81 -22.05
C ARG A 305 1.24 6.67 -20.59
N TRP A 306 1.58 7.77 -19.92
CA TRP A 306 1.95 7.76 -18.50
C TRP A 306 0.79 7.29 -17.61
N LEU A 307 -0.45 7.74 -17.90
CA LEU A 307 -1.64 7.24 -17.22
C LEU A 307 -1.95 5.77 -17.57
N SER A 308 -1.70 5.33 -18.80
CA SER A 308 -1.92 3.93 -19.22
C SER A 308 -0.91 2.98 -18.56
N ASP A 309 0.37 3.37 -18.48
CA ASP A 309 1.43 2.62 -17.78
C ASP A 309 1.15 2.58 -16.27
N GLN A 310 0.60 3.67 -15.70
CA GLN A 310 0.13 3.72 -14.31
C GLN A 310 -1.10 2.82 -14.07
N VAL A 311 -2.05 2.74 -15.01
CA VAL A 311 -3.21 1.84 -14.89
C VAL A 311 -2.79 0.37 -14.96
N GLU A 312 -1.83 0.03 -15.82
CA GLU A 312 -1.27 -1.33 -15.91
C GLU A 312 -0.45 -1.69 -14.65
N GLN A 313 0.29 -0.73 -14.09
CA GLN A 313 0.93 -0.86 -12.78
C GLN A 313 -0.09 -0.98 -11.63
N LEU A 314 -1.20 -0.24 -11.65
CA LEU A 314 -2.29 -0.36 -10.67
C LEU A 314 -2.98 -1.73 -10.74
N GLN A 315 -3.05 -2.34 -11.93
CA GLN A 315 -3.52 -3.70 -12.10
C GLN A 315 -2.56 -4.74 -11.49
N GLN A 316 -1.27 -4.40 -11.40
CA GLN A 316 -0.27 -5.15 -10.62
C GLN A 316 -0.32 -4.84 -9.12
N VAL A 317 -0.70 -3.63 -8.70
CA VAL A 317 -1.00 -3.29 -7.29
C VAL A 317 -2.25 -4.03 -6.80
N LEU A 318 -3.18 -4.40 -7.69
CA LEU A 318 -4.30 -5.29 -7.35
C LEU A 318 -3.84 -6.68 -6.87
N HIS A 319 -2.63 -7.14 -7.25
CA HIS A 319 -2.01 -8.36 -6.70
C HIS A 319 -1.48 -8.22 -5.27
N VAL A 320 -1.54 -7.01 -4.70
CA VAL A 320 -1.13 -6.74 -3.31
C VAL A 320 -2.30 -6.94 -2.35
N LEU A 321 -3.54 -7.10 -2.83
CA LEU A 321 -4.66 -7.51 -1.99
C LEU A 321 -4.58 -9.01 -1.68
N GLY A 322 -4.55 -9.36 -0.39
CA GLY A 322 -4.61 -10.75 0.03
C GLY A 322 -5.92 -11.38 -0.46
N ALA A 323 -5.87 -12.49 -1.20
CA ALA A 323 -7.06 -13.09 -1.84
C ALA A 323 -8.17 -13.50 -0.85
N PHE A 324 -7.82 -13.66 0.43
CA PHE A 324 -8.71 -14.14 1.48
C PHE A 324 -9.35 -12.98 2.27
N CYS A 325 -8.53 -12.15 2.93
CA CYS A 325 -8.99 -11.04 3.77
C CYS A 325 -9.14 -9.69 3.04
N ASP A 326 -8.67 -9.59 1.79
CA ASP A 326 -8.60 -8.34 1.02
C ASP A 326 -7.78 -7.24 1.70
N ALA A 327 -6.91 -7.59 2.66
CA ALA A 327 -5.94 -6.66 3.24
C ALA A 327 -4.82 -6.37 2.23
N MET A 328 -4.49 -5.08 2.05
CA MET A 328 -3.38 -4.66 1.18
C MET A 328 -2.02 -4.97 1.82
N GLY A 329 -1.23 -5.83 1.18
CA GLY A 329 0.24 -5.86 1.25
C GLY A 329 0.85 -6.26 2.58
N ARG A 330 0.04 -6.63 3.57
CA ARG A 330 0.53 -7.01 4.89
C ARG A 330 1.08 -8.44 4.95
N HIS A 331 0.65 -9.31 4.03
CA HIS A 331 1.04 -10.72 4.02
C HIS A 331 0.74 -11.37 2.66
N PHE A 332 1.45 -12.45 2.35
CA PHE A 332 1.12 -13.31 1.21
C PHE A 332 -0.18 -14.09 1.49
N SER A 333 -0.90 -14.45 0.42
CA SER A 333 -2.19 -15.15 0.56
C SER A 333 -2.07 -16.47 1.36
N ASP A 334 -0.95 -17.19 1.26
CA ASP A 334 -0.71 -18.41 2.06
C ASP A 334 -0.50 -18.17 3.56
N SER A 335 -0.19 -16.93 3.96
CA SER A 335 0.04 -16.51 5.35
C SER A 335 -1.08 -15.60 5.88
N CYS A 336 -2.29 -15.72 5.35
CA CYS A 336 -3.44 -14.93 5.84
C CYS A 336 -3.83 -15.31 7.28
N PRO A 337 -3.84 -14.34 8.24
CA PRO A 337 -4.18 -14.63 9.63
C PRO A 337 -5.69 -14.84 9.84
N GLU A 338 -6.54 -14.26 9.00
CA GLU A 338 -8.01 -14.38 9.11
C GLU A 338 -8.53 -15.71 8.54
N ALA A 339 -7.79 -16.29 7.59
CA ALA A 339 -8.11 -17.57 6.99
C ALA A 339 -6.91 -18.49 7.17
N THR A 340 -6.83 -19.20 8.29
CA THR A 340 -5.72 -20.11 8.60
C THR A 340 -5.92 -21.47 7.93
N GLU A 341 -7.14 -22.02 7.99
CA GLU A 341 -7.46 -23.35 7.47
C GLU A 341 -7.67 -23.37 5.95
N GLY A 342 -7.09 -24.37 5.28
CA GLY A 342 -7.22 -24.58 3.83
C GLY A 342 -8.66 -24.80 3.38
N GLY A 343 -9.50 -25.42 4.20
CA GLY A 343 -10.94 -25.57 3.96
C GLY A 343 -11.68 -24.23 3.92
N HIS A 344 -11.44 -23.38 4.92
CA HIS A 344 -12.01 -22.04 5.01
C HIS A 344 -11.55 -21.15 3.83
N ARG A 345 -10.25 -21.19 3.50
CA ARG A 345 -9.69 -20.49 2.32
C ARG A 345 -10.37 -20.90 1.01
N ARG A 346 -10.65 -22.20 0.84
CA ARG A 346 -11.33 -22.73 -0.34
C ARG A 346 -12.78 -22.25 -0.43
N TRP A 347 -13.47 -22.19 0.71
CA TRP A 347 -14.82 -21.61 0.78
C TRP A 347 -14.82 -20.14 0.33
N ILE A 348 -13.88 -19.31 0.84
CA ILE A 348 -13.75 -17.90 0.43
C ILE A 348 -13.53 -17.77 -1.09
N VAL A 349 -12.64 -18.57 -1.66
CA VAL A 349 -12.34 -18.56 -3.11
C VAL A 349 -13.59 -18.90 -3.94
N ASN A 350 -14.36 -19.89 -3.51
CA ASN A 350 -15.61 -20.26 -4.18
C ASN A 350 -16.65 -19.12 -4.08
N CYS A 351 -16.81 -18.50 -2.91
CA CYS A 351 -17.72 -17.38 -2.70
C CYS A 351 -17.36 -16.16 -3.56
N LYS A 352 -16.06 -15.83 -3.68
CA LYS A 352 -15.56 -14.74 -4.52
C LYS A 352 -15.44 -15.10 -6.00
N GLN A 353 -15.78 -16.33 -6.40
CA GLN A 353 -15.60 -16.86 -7.75
C GLN A 353 -14.16 -16.71 -8.29
N LEU A 354 -13.18 -16.84 -7.41
CA LEU A 354 -11.77 -16.78 -7.79
C LEU A 354 -11.31 -18.12 -8.36
N CYS A 355 -10.29 -18.10 -9.22
CA CYS A 355 -9.75 -19.34 -9.77
C CYS A 355 -8.98 -20.12 -8.70
N ASN A 356 -9.36 -21.37 -8.45
CA ASN A 356 -8.70 -22.27 -7.50
C ASN A 356 -7.20 -22.49 -7.77
N ARG A 357 -6.67 -22.11 -8.94
CA ARG A 357 -5.26 -22.32 -9.32
C ARG A 357 -4.39 -21.07 -9.20
N CYS A 358 -4.93 -19.88 -9.46
CA CYS A 358 -4.16 -18.63 -9.44
C CYS A 358 -4.68 -17.59 -8.44
N LEU A 359 -5.79 -17.88 -7.75
CA LEU A 359 -6.48 -16.99 -6.81
C LEU A 359 -6.95 -15.66 -7.41
N GLY A 360 -6.85 -15.49 -8.74
CA GLY A 360 -7.33 -14.33 -9.47
C GLY A 360 -8.56 -14.65 -10.32
N MET A 361 -9.16 -13.61 -10.91
CA MET A 361 -10.22 -13.74 -11.90
C MET A 361 -9.59 -14.13 -13.25
N CYS A 362 -9.82 -15.37 -13.71
CA CYS A 362 -9.41 -15.78 -15.04
C CYS A 362 -10.55 -16.51 -15.75
N LEU A 363 -10.55 -16.47 -17.08
CA LEU A 363 -11.56 -17.15 -17.88
C LEU A 363 -11.55 -18.67 -17.60
N PRO A 364 -12.72 -19.32 -17.54
CA PRO A 364 -12.81 -20.77 -17.36
C PRO A 364 -11.92 -21.49 -18.38
N ASN A 365 -11.15 -22.47 -17.93
CA ASN A 365 -10.21 -23.27 -18.72
C ASN A 365 -8.98 -22.54 -19.32
N ARG A 366 -8.81 -21.23 -19.13
CA ARG A 366 -7.67 -20.45 -19.66
C ARG A 366 -6.69 -19.96 -18.59
N CYS A 367 -6.71 -20.55 -17.39
CA CYS A 367 -5.77 -20.20 -16.34
C CYS A 367 -4.32 -20.50 -16.77
N LYS A 368 -3.44 -19.49 -16.83
CA LYS A 368 -2.00 -19.65 -17.12
C LYS A 368 -1.30 -20.61 -16.16
N PHE A 369 -1.83 -20.75 -14.95
CA PHE A 369 -1.27 -21.61 -13.90
C PHE A 369 -1.82 -23.04 -13.92
N LYS A 370 -2.64 -23.41 -14.93
CA LYS A 370 -3.18 -24.77 -15.10
C LYS A 370 -2.11 -25.89 -15.00
N PRO A 371 -0.91 -25.79 -15.59
CA PRO A 371 0.06 -26.89 -15.54
C PRO A 371 0.80 -27.01 -14.19
N ARG A 372 0.71 -26.02 -13.28
CA ARG A 372 1.44 -26.07 -12.02
C ARG A 372 0.73 -26.97 -11.01
N LYS A 373 1.46 -27.92 -10.44
CA LYS A 373 1.00 -28.77 -9.34
C LYS A 373 1.20 -28.07 -8.00
N CYS A 374 0.36 -28.37 -7.02
CA CYS A 374 0.54 -27.91 -5.65
C CYS A 374 1.84 -28.50 -5.06
N TRP A 375 2.69 -27.65 -4.49
CA TRP A 375 3.98 -28.04 -3.91
C TRP A 375 3.83 -29.06 -2.77
N TYR A 376 2.87 -28.85 -1.85
CA TYR A 376 2.62 -29.77 -0.75
C TYR A 376 2.16 -31.15 -1.24
N CYS A 377 1.25 -31.19 -2.22
CA CYS A 377 0.76 -32.45 -2.80
C CYS A 377 1.86 -33.20 -3.54
N GLU A 378 2.73 -32.50 -4.28
CA GLU A 378 3.87 -33.13 -4.95
C GLU A 378 4.85 -33.73 -3.94
N LYS A 379 5.01 -33.11 -2.77
CA LYS A 379 5.93 -33.57 -1.73
C LYS A 379 5.47 -34.87 -1.05
N ILE A 380 4.16 -35.06 -0.88
CA ILE A 380 3.60 -36.25 -0.20
C ILE A 380 3.13 -37.34 -1.17
N ARG A 381 3.21 -37.12 -2.49
CA ARG A 381 2.87 -38.11 -3.50
C ARG A 381 3.80 -39.33 -3.40
N GLY A 382 3.24 -40.53 -3.49
CA GLY A 382 3.98 -41.79 -3.35
C GLY A 382 4.36 -42.14 -1.91
N THR A 383 3.76 -41.47 -0.91
CA THR A 383 3.97 -41.77 0.52
C THR A 383 2.74 -42.40 1.15
N ILE A 384 2.87 -42.88 2.39
CA ILE A 384 1.77 -43.49 3.17
C ILE A 384 0.60 -42.53 3.50
N VAL A 385 0.77 -41.23 3.20
CA VAL A 385 -0.26 -40.19 3.41
C VAL A 385 -0.76 -39.60 2.08
N GLU A 386 -0.50 -40.26 0.95
CA GLU A 386 -0.97 -39.81 -0.37
C GLU A 386 -2.49 -39.68 -0.46
N ASP A 387 -3.23 -40.48 0.32
CA ASP A 387 -4.69 -40.39 0.42
C ASP A 387 -5.20 -39.07 1.04
N LEU A 388 -4.33 -38.27 1.66
CA LEU A 388 -4.66 -36.93 2.16
C LEU A 388 -4.60 -35.85 1.07
N ILE A 389 -4.15 -36.18 -0.15
CA ILE A 389 -4.11 -35.24 -1.27
C ILE A 389 -5.54 -34.94 -1.76
N PRO A 390 -5.97 -33.67 -1.81
CA PRO A 390 -7.26 -33.30 -2.41
C PRO A 390 -7.33 -33.73 -3.88
N ALA A 391 -8.50 -34.24 -4.31
CA ALA A 391 -8.70 -34.72 -5.67
C ALA A 391 -8.58 -33.62 -6.75
N ASP A 392 -8.77 -32.36 -6.37
CA ASP A 392 -8.73 -31.22 -7.29
C ASP A 392 -7.34 -30.60 -7.42
N ASN A 393 -7.03 -30.10 -8.61
CA ASN A 393 -5.84 -29.26 -8.82
C ASN A 393 -6.09 -27.86 -8.23
N HIS A 394 -5.32 -27.51 -7.20
CA HIS A 394 -5.49 -26.29 -6.41
C HIS A 394 -4.18 -25.51 -6.23
N HIS A 395 -4.30 -24.22 -5.90
CA HIS A 395 -3.21 -23.34 -5.52
C HIS A 395 -2.66 -23.75 -4.14
N ARG A 396 -1.36 -23.57 -3.89
CA ARG A 396 -0.71 -24.00 -2.64
C ARG A 396 -1.38 -23.48 -1.37
N ALA A 397 -1.94 -22.27 -1.42
CA ALA A 397 -2.62 -21.64 -0.30
C ALA A 397 -3.95 -22.33 0.08
N LEU A 398 -4.55 -23.09 -0.85
CA LEU A 398 -5.81 -23.83 -0.66
C LEU A 398 -5.59 -25.30 -0.31
N CYS A 399 -4.35 -25.71 -0.05
CA CYS A 399 -4.02 -27.08 0.28
C CYS A 399 -4.34 -27.35 1.75
N THR A 400 -5.06 -28.43 2.03
CA THR A 400 -5.42 -28.86 3.40
C THR A 400 -4.33 -29.73 4.05
N VAL A 401 -3.33 -30.18 3.29
CA VAL A 401 -2.24 -31.04 3.79
C VAL A 401 -1.50 -30.41 4.98
N PRO A 402 -1.16 -29.10 4.98
CA PRO A 402 -0.54 -28.46 6.15
C PRO A 402 -1.41 -28.47 7.41
N ASP A 403 -2.74 -28.45 7.27
CA ASP A 403 -3.67 -28.48 8.40
C ASP A 403 -3.76 -29.88 9.02
N LEU A 404 -3.52 -30.92 8.20
CA LEU A 404 -3.54 -32.33 8.60
C LEU A 404 -2.21 -32.82 9.20
N ARG A 405 -1.33 -31.91 9.66
CA ARG A 405 -0.02 -32.24 10.24
C ARG A 405 -0.08 -33.24 11.41
N SER A 406 -1.10 -33.14 12.26
CA SER A 406 -1.31 -34.07 13.38
C SER A 406 -1.62 -35.48 12.89
N VAL A 407 -2.48 -35.60 11.88
CA VAL A 407 -2.83 -36.87 11.23
C VAL A 407 -1.63 -37.50 10.54
N VAL A 408 -0.84 -36.69 9.81
CA VAL A 408 0.40 -37.14 9.17
C VAL A 408 1.39 -37.68 10.20
N ARG A 409 1.63 -36.93 11.29
CA ARG A 409 2.50 -37.39 12.39
C ARG A 409 2.00 -38.69 12.99
N GLY A 410 0.70 -38.80 13.31
CA GLY A 410 0.14 -40.02 13.90
C GLY A 410 0.21 -41.25 12.96
N ARG A 411 0.21 -41.06 11.65
CA ARG A 411 0.42 -42.16 10.68
C ARG A 411 1.88 -42.56 10.56
N LEU A 412 2.79 -41.58 10.56
CA LEU A 412 4.23 -41.84 10.56
C LEU A 412 4.67 -42.58 11.82
N THR A 413 4.20 -42.18 13.00
CA THR A 413 4.49 -42.86 14.27
C THR A 413 4.01 -44.31 14.24
N ARG A 414 2.77 -44.58 13.83
CA ARG A 414 2.26 -45.96 13.73
C ARG A 414 3.05 -46.83 12.76
N LYS A 415 3.51 -46.26 11.63
CA LYS A 415 4.34 -47.00 10.67
C LYS A 415 5.75 -47.24 11.19
N GLN A 416 6.30 -46.29 11.96
CA GLN A 416 7.59 -46.47 12.63
C GLN A 416 7.51 -47.59 13.68
N GLU A 417 6.46 -47.61 14.50
CA GLU A 417 6.21 -48.68 15.49
C GLU A 417 6.04 -50.06 14.83
N GLU A 418 5.32 -50.13 13.69
CA GLU A 418 5.16 -51.36 12.92
C GLU A 418 6.50 -51.88 12.38
N LEU A 419 7.36 -50.99 11.88
CA LEU A 419 8.71 -51.33 11.41
C LEU A 419 9.60 -51.82 12.55
N GLU A 420 9.55 -51.17 13.72
CA GLU A 420 10.31 -51.58 14.91
C GLU A 420 9.85 -52.95 15.41
N MET A 421 8.54 -53.22 15.40
CA MET A 421 7.99 -54.53 15.76
C MET A 421 8.44 -55.63 14.77
N GLN A 422 8.41 -55.36 13.47
CA GLN A 422 8.91 -56.31 12.45
C GLN A 422 10.40 -56.58 12.61
N GLN A 423 11.21 -55.55 12.89
CA GLN A 423 12.64 -55.71 13.15
C GLN A 423 12.89 -56.53 14.42
N SER A 424 12.15 -56.27 15.50
CA SER A 424 12.24 -57.05 16.74
C SER A 424 11.90 -58.54 16.53
N MET A 425 10.83 -58.82 15.78
CA MET A 425 10.45 -60.20 15.44
C MET A 425 11.51 -60.90 14.59
N ALA A 426 12.11 -60.21 13.62
CA ALA A 426 13.18 -60.75 12.78
C ALA A 426 14.44 -61.08 13.60
N TRP A 427 14.79 -60.24 14.58
CA TRP A 427 15.90 -60.50 15.50
C TRP A 427 15.66 -61.71 16.41
N ASN A 428 14.44 -61.86 16.94
CA ASN A 428 14.11 -62.98 17.83
C ASN A 428 13.97 -64.32 17.10
N CYS A 429 13.61 -64.32 15.81
CA CYS A 429 13.53 -65.55 15.00
C CYS A 429 14.84 -65.93 14.29
N GLY A 430 15.80 -65.00 14.19
CA GLY A 430 17.06 -65.17 13.46
C GLY A 430 18.24 -65.70 14.28
N GLY A 431 18.00 -66.21 15.49
CA GLY A 431 19.01 -66.79 16.37
C GLY A 431 19.56 -68.13 15.88
N GLN A 432 20.10 -68.22 14.67
CA GLN A 432 21.18 -69.13 14.26
C GLN A 432 21.58 -68.90 12.78
N SER A 433 22.90 -68.84 12.55
CA SER A 433 23.63 -68.69 11.28
C SER A 433 23.69 -67.28 10.65
N VAL A 434 24.58 -66.46 11.20
CA VAL A 434 25.12 -65.26 10.53
C VAL A 434 26.00 -65.71 9.36
N VAL A 435 25.47 -65.62 8.14
CA VAL A 435 26.29 -65.43 6.94
C VAL A 435 26.29 -63.93 6.67
N LYS A 436 27.45 -63.28 6.82
CA LYS A 436 27.63 -61.85 6.57
C LYS A 436 27.25 -61.53 5.11
N PRO A 437 26.26 -60.66 4.85
CA PRO A 437 26.04 -60.14 3.50
C PRO A 437 27.13 -59.10 3.22
N THR A 438 27.99 -59.41 2.27
CA THR A 438 28.84 -58.41 1.61
C THR A 438 27.94 -57.46 0.83
N HIS A 439 27.93 -56.20 1.29
CA HIS A 439 27.88 -54.96 0.53
C HIS A 439 27.04 -54.84 -0.76
N ASP A 440 26.37 -53.68 -0.85
CA ASP A 440 25.92 -52.98 -2.07
C ASP A 440 24.42 -53.02 -2.38
N LEU A 441 23.61 -52.40 -1.51
CA LEU A 441 22.37 -51.77 -1.98
C LEU A 441 22.19 -50.39 -1.33
N TYR A 442 22.46 -49.37 -2.15
CA TYR A 442 22.25 -47.94 -1.92
C TYR A 442 20.76 -47.66 -1.71
N PHE A 443 20.33 -47.37 -0.48
CA PHE A 443 19.01 -46.80 -0.21
C PHE A 443 19.10 -45.27 -0.24
N PRO A 444 18.31 -44.56 -1.08
CA PRO A 444 18.29 -43.11 -1.08
C PRO A 444 17.54 -42.60 0.17
N ARG A 445 18.29 -42.19 1.20
CA ARG A 445 17.78 -41.39 2.32
C ARG A 445 17.35 -40.02 1.78
N ARG A 446 16.06 -39.85 1.50
CA ARG A 446 15.39 -38.54 1.49
C ARG A 446 14.26 -38.57 2.50
N ILE A 447 14.61 -38.47 3.78
CA ILE A 447 13.70 -38.00 4.82
C ILE A 447 14.21 -36.59 5.14
N ILE A 448 13.46 -35.57 4.73
CA ILE A 448 13.68 -34.17 5.09
C ILE A 448 12.52 -33.82 6.02
N VAL A 449 12.85 -33.44 7.25
CA VAL A 449 11.94 -32.87 8.26
C VAL A 449 11.56 -31.46 7.85
#